data_AF-A0A1C5G6Z8-F1
#
_entry.id   AF-A0A1C5G6Z8-F1
#
_cell.length_a   1.000
_cell.length_b   1.000
_cell.length_c   1.000
_cell.angle_alpha   90.00
_cell.angle_beta   90.00
_cell.angle_gamma   90.00
#
_symmetry.space_group_name_H-M   'P 1'
#
loop_
_entity.id
_entity.type
_entity.pdbx_description
1 polymer ?
#
loop_
_entity_poly.entity_id
_entity_poly.type
_entity_poly.pdbx_seq_one_letter_code
_entity_poly.pdbx_strand_id
1 'polypeptide(L)'
;MDDPTAITLTQVQDMFALVGITLDKDFVRLELSEDKLTIYRVERTPAGMPAGRSDGGVRSIASTVAVVAVLAPAPAVTAEEP
;
A
#
# COMPACT_ATOMS: atom_id res chain seq x y z
N MET A 1 -27.80 -2.13 -1.53
CA MET A 1 -26.40 -1.93 -1.97
C MET A 1 -25.70 -1.52 -0.71
N ASP A 2 -24.97 -2.43 -0.07
CA ASP A 2 -24.26 -2.12 1.17
C ASP A 2 -23.17 -1.11 0.82
N ASP A 3 -23.26 0.10 1.37
CA ASP A 3 -22.14 1.03 1.36
C ASP A 3 -20.93 0.29 1.95
N PRO A 4 -19.76 0.31 1.30
CA PRO A 4 -18.59 -0.34 1.86
C PRO A 4 -18.36 0.23 3.26
N THR A 5 -18.22 -0.67 4.25
CA THR A 5 -17.96 -0.32 5.64
C THR A 5 -16.89 0.76 5.69
N ALA A 6 -17.23 1.94 6.24
CA ALA A 6 -16.27 3.03 6.33
C ALA A 6 -15.03 2.55 7.10
N ILE A 7 -13.92 2.38 6.39
CA ILE A 7 -12.63 2.02 6.99
C ILE A 7 -11.93 3.30 7.43
N THR A 8 -11.39 3.29 8.65
CA THR A 8 -10.64 4.42 9.19
C THR A 8 -9.24 4.48 8.56
N LEU A 9 -8.67 5.68 8.49
CA LEU A 9 -7.28 5.86 8.03
C LEU A 9 -6.30 5.00 8.84
N THR A 10 -6.51 4.86 10.15
CA THR A 10 -5.69 4.02 11.02
C THR A 10 -5.74 2.55 10.63
N GLN A 11 -6.93 2.01 10.34
CA GLN A 11 -7.05 0.63 9.85
C GLN A 11 -6.29 0.43 8.54
N VAL A 12 -6.32 1.42 7.64
CA VAL A 12 -5.52 1.39 6.41
C VAL A 12 -4.02 1.38 6.74
N GLN A 13 -3.56 2.25 7.63
CA GLN A 13 -2.17 2.31 8.07
C GLN A 13 -1.70 0.97 8.67
N ASP A 14 -2.50 0.36 9.54
CA ASP A 14 -2.20 -0.94 10.16
C ASP A 14 -2.09 -2.05 9.10
N MET A 15 -3.02 -2.11 8.13
CA MET A 15 -2.97 -3.11 7.06
C MET A 15 -1.68 -3.03 6.23
N PHE A 16 -1.24 -1.81 5.89
CA PHE A 16 -0.01 -1.63 5.11
C PHE A 16 1.25 -1.82 5.98
N ALA A 17 1.19 -1.53 7.28
CA ALA A 17 2.29 -1.79 8.19
C ALA A 17 2.64 -3.28 8.27
N LEU A 18 1.65 -4.18 8.15
CA LEU A 18 1.86 -5.64 8.12
C LEU A 18 2.77 -6.10 6.98
N VAL A 19 2.82 -5.36 5.87
CA VAL A 19 3.68 -5.65 4.72
C VAL A 19 4.91 -4.73 4.65
N GLY A 20 5.24 -4.06 5.76
CA GLY A 20 6.40 -3.17 5.86
C GLY A 20 6.21 -1.81 5.19
N ILE A 21 4.99 -1.45 4.79
CA ILE A 21 4.68 -0.17 4.15
C ILE A 21 4.16 0.79 5.22
N THR A 22 4.98 1.75 5.63
CA THR A 22 4.55 2.85 6.49
C THR A 22 3.81 3.91 5.67
N LEU A 23 2.57 4.23 6.08
CA LEU A 23 1.78 5.33 5.53
C LEU A 23 1.77 6.50 6.52
N ASP A 24 2.84 7.29 6.52
CA ASP A 24 3.04 8.43 7.41
C ASP A 24 2.66 9.78 6.75
N LYS A 25 3.08 10.90 7.34
CA LYS A 25 2.85 12.26 6.84
C LYS A 25 3.44 12.53 5.44
N ASP A 26 4.40 11.72 5.00
CA ASP A 26 5.00 11.80 3.68
C ASP A 26 4.22 11.02 2.63
N PHE A 27 3.18 10.28 3.04
CA PHE A 27 2.34 9.54 2.12
C PHE A 27 1.50 10.47 1.24
N VAL A 28 1.51 10.20 -0.07
CA VAL A 28 0.72 10.97 -1.05
C VAL A 28 -0.41 10.13 -1.64
N ARG A 29 -0.08 8.96 -2.21
CA ARG A 29 -1.07 8.07 -2.83
C ARG A 29 -0.55 6.63 -3.01
N LEU A 30 -1.48 5.69 -3.17
CA LEU A 30 -1.23 4.32 -3.61
C LEU A 30 -1.86 4.11 -4.99
N GLU A 31 -1.18 3.34 -5.82
CA GLU A 31 -1.66 2.95 -7.14
C GLU A 31 -1.43 1.45 -7.30
N LEU A 32 -2.52 0.69 -7.40
CA LEU A 32 -2.48 -0.73 -7.70
C LEU A 32 -2.77 -0.92 -9.19
N SER A 33 -1.89 -1.62 -9.89
CA SER A 33 -2.05 -1.96 -11.31
C SER A 33 -1.63 -3.41 -11.51
N GLU A 34 -2.58 -4.27 -11.84
CA GLU A 34 -2.38 -5.71 -12.01
C GLU A 34 -1.70 -6.33 -10.77
N ASP A 35 -0.46 -6.77 -10.91
CA ASP A 35 0.41 -7.35 -9.88
C ASP A 35 1.38 -6.33 -9.26
N LYS A 36 1.16 -5.03 -9.41
CA LYS A 36 2.12 -4.00 -8.97
C LYS A 36 1.44 -2.97 -8.08
N LEU A 37 1.94 -2.84 -6.87
CA LEU A 37 1.56 -1.77 -5.95
C LEU A 37 2.66 -0.70 -5.97
N THR A 38 2.31 0.50 -6.41
CA THR A 38 3.19 1.66 -6.40
C THR A 38 2.79 2.61 -5.28
N ILE A 39 3.76 2.94 -4.44
CA ILE A 39 3.61 3.84 -3.30
C ILE A 39 4.32 5.14 -3.64
N TYR A 40 3.59 6.25 -3.57
CA TYR A 40 4.14 7.58 -3.81
C TYR A 40 4.30 8.30 -2.47
N ARG A 41 5.52 8.75 -2.19
CA ARG A 41 5.87 9.50 -0.98
C ARG A 41 6.53 10.83 -1.32
N VAL A 42 6.40 11.82 -0.45
CA VAL A 42 7.14 13.08 -0.53
C VAL A 42 8.63 12.78 -0.47
N GLU A 43 9.38 13.29 -1.44
CA GLU A 43 10.83 13.30 -1.39
C GLU A 43 11.27 14.34 -0.36
N ARG A 44 12.04 13.93 0.65
CA ARG A 44 12.64 14.86 1.61
C ARG A 44 14.11 15.10 1.27
N THR A 45 14.53 16.35 1.42
CA THR A 45 15.94 16.75 1.38
C THR A 45 16.70 16.18 2.60
N PRO A 46 18.04 16.14 2.58
CA PRO A 46 18.82 15.70 3.75
C PRO A 46 18.55 16.49 5.04
N ALA A 47 18.09 17.74 4.92
CA ALA A 47 17.67 18.59 6.03
C ALA A 47 16.25 18.26 6.56
N GLY A 48 15.56 17.27 5.97
CA GLY A 48 14.22 16.85 6.35
C GLY A 48 13.09 17.70 5.77
N MET A 49 13.37 18.68 4.91
CA MET A 49 12.35 19.51 4.26
C MET A 49 11.80 18.83 2.99
N PRO A 50 10.51 18.98 2.63
CA PRO A 50 9.98 18.51 1.35
C PRO A 50 10.80 19.11 0.19
N ALA A 51 11.27 18.26 -0.71
CA ALA A 51 11.98 18.70 -1.90
C ALA A 51 10.99 19.38 -2.86
N GLY A 52 11.31 20.59 -3.30
CA GLY A 52 10.47 21.37 -4.22
C GLY A 52 10.67 20.95 -5.68
N ARG A 53 9.61 21.02 -6.48
CA ARG A 53 9.67 20.99 -7.94
C ARG A 53 9.91 22.40 -8.47
N SER A 54 10.45 22.50 -9.68
CA SER A 54 10.71 23.78 -10.36
C SER A 54 9.43 24.58 -10.65
N ASP A 55 8.28 23.91 -10.71
CA ASP A 55 6.94 24.51 -10.87
C ASP A 55 6.29 24.97 -9.54
N GLY A 56 6.98 24.80 -8.40
CA GLY A 56 6.46 25.16 -7.08
C GLY A 56 5.69 24.05 -6.35
N GLY A 57 5.53 22.88 -6.97
CA GLY A 57 4.97 21.69 -6.31
C GLY A 57 5.96 20.97 -5.39
N VAL A 58 5.50 19.93 -4.69
CA VAL A 58 6.34 19.03 -3.90
C VAL A 58 6.78 17.84 -4.76
N ARG A 59 8.06 17.47 -4.69
CA ARG A 59 8.60 16.29 -5.36
C ARG A 59 8.18 15.03 -4.63
N SER A 60 7.87 13.99 -5.39
CA SER A 60 7.57 12.66 -4.86
C SER A 60 8.51 11.61 -5.44
N ILE A 61 8.81 10.62 -4.62
CA ILE A 61 9.47 9.37 -5.01
C ILE A 61 8.43 8.27 -5.10
N ALA A 62 8.62 7.35 -6.05
CA ALA A 62 7.80 6.17 -6.22
C ALA A 62 8.59 4.92 -5.82
N SER A 63 7.94 4.01 -5.11
CA SER A 63 8.47 2.68 -4.81
C SER A 63 7.44 1.64 -5.24
N THR A 64 7.86 0.71 -6.10
CA THR A 64 6.97 -0.35 -6.62
C THR A 64 7.33 -1.67 -5.98
N VAL A 65 6.30 -2.36 -5.48
CA VAL A 65 6.40 -3.73 -4.97
C VAL A 65 5.51 -4.64 -5.79
N ALA A 66 6.00 -5.86 -6.04
CA ALA A 66 5.21 -6.90 -6.69
C ALA A 66 4.19 -7.46 -5.69
N VAL A 67 2.95 -7.61 -6.15
CA VAL A 67 1.83 -8.19 -5.43
C VAL A 67 1.60 -9.57 -6.03
N VAL A 68 1.94 -10.60 -5.25
CA VAL A 68 1.73 -11.99 -5.64
C VAL A 68 0.45 -12.51 -5.01
N ALA A 69 -0.42 -13.11 -5.83
CA ALA A 69 -1.58 -13.82 -5.31
C ALA A 69 -1.09 -15.09 -4.59
N VAL A 70 -1.37 -15.21 -3.29
CA VAL A 70 -1.27 -16.51 -2.63
C VAL A 70 -2.48 -17.32 -3.10
N LEU A 71 -2.24 -18.34 -3.93
CA LEU A 71 -3.22 -19.40 -4.11
C LEU A 71 -3.40 -20.07 -2.75
N ALA A 72 -4.51 -19.79 -2.08
CA ALA A 72 -4.85 -20.52 -0.86
C ALA A 72 -4.79 -22.03 -1.18
N PRO A 73 -4.15 -22.86 -0.33
CA PRO A 73 -4.21 -24.30 -0.54
C PRO A 73 -5.68 -24.72 -0.52
N ALA A 74 -6.09 -25.51 -1.52
CA ALA A 74 -7.44 -26.03 -1.59
C ALA A 74 -7.80 -26.70 -0.25
N PRO A 75 -9.03 -26.53 0.26
CA PRO A 75 -9.43 -27.17 1.51
C PRO A 75 -9.17 -28.67 1.37
N ALA A 76 -8.42 -29.23 2.32
CA ALA A 76 -8.23 -30.67 2.41
C ALA A 76 -9.62 -31.29 2.54
N VAL A 77 -10.09 -31.92 1.46
CA VAL A 77 -11.25 -32.80 1.53
C VAL A 77 -10.78 -33.95 2.41
N THR A 78 -11.15 -33.93 3.69
CA THR A 78 -11.08 -35.11 4.54
C THR A 78 -12.01 -36.12 3.90
N ALA A 79 -11.44 -37.02 3.09
CA ALA A 79 -12.14 -38.22 2.66
C ALA A 79 -12.38 -39.03 3.93
N GLU A 80 -13.60 -38.96 4.46
CA GLU A 80 -14.14 -39.99 5.32
C GLU A 80 -14.29 -41.24 4.42
N GLU A 81 -13.31 -42.15 4.52
CA GLU A 81 -13.39 -43.46 3.88
C GLU A 81 -14.53 -44.29 4.51
N PRO A 82 -15.21 -45.16 3.74
CA PRO A 82 -16.42 -45.89 4.12
C PRO A 82 -16.19 -47.04 5.11
#